data_AF-A0A8D8MMA1-F1
#
_entry.id   AF-A0A8D8MMA1-F1
#
_cell.length_a   1.000
_cell.length_b   1.000
_cell.length_c   1.000
_cell.angle_alpha   90.00
_cell.angle_beta   90.00
_cell.angle_gamma   90.00
#
_symmetry.space_group_name_H-M   'P 1'
#
loop_
_entity.id
_entity.type
_entity.pdbx_description
1 polymer ?
#
loop_
_entity_poly.entity_id
_entity_poly.type
_entity_poly.pdbx_seq_one_letter_code
_entity_poly.pdbx_strand_id
1 'polypeptide(L)'
;MFCGSAPVENCIEPDFTVAGSLEWDRKLTPGERAEVLFVPAKFRYLNSPVKDPSVDPEWPLAAFWPAYLSNFMVTNWIGQWNALKHWYAQVSDFFAYKGFQTRMIYFHTLDSDYLQLQKKNMLIEALVYFGSEEEAERAIATCHRCRYFGHWLNVLPGRTPEYFCNELSVRLVKGPAPTSESHLEHSLRPFAKIKLAIRHSIGNILVQFSSKEGMLKALASQANWKPIQLMEPVRIQRFLESDVKMGIQWEMEKQPDFLTQRPRRRIWQYFEDGIQPIVDNTWTIDDTPKQSKCLKLEKKLKKQKIKAASKRRLMKQNFQKYMKTEEYKNMSQAEKNALCEETYRTYGFNPLETKGHSKAQTPKQRKASVLKSVNWFLKQSGKPTMTKADQLKKRSERDKRLQMARDGDRRW
;
A
#
# COMPACT_ATOMS: atom_id res chain seq x y z
N MET A 1 58.00 -14.12 -4.86
CA MET A 1 56.65 -14.59 -5.21
C MET A 1 55.74 -14.09 -4.09
N PHE A 2 55.25 -12.85 -4.22
CA PHE A 2 54.64 -12.10 -3.11
C PHE A 2 53.16 -12.46 -2.97
N CYS A 3 52.80 -13.01 -1.81
CA CYS A 3 51.46 -12.93 -1.26
C CYS A 3 51.22 -11.46 -0.89
N GLY A 4 50.36 -10.79 -1.65
CA GLY A 4 49.89 -9.43 -1.34
C GLY A 4 48.50 -9.52 -0.72
N SER A 5 48.43 -9.64 0.60
CA SER A 5 47.24 -9.33 1.38
C SER A 5 46.92 -7.85 1.17
N ALA A 6 45.75 -7.53 0.62
CA ALA A 6 45.30 -6.14 0.56
C ALA A 6 45.14 -5.60 2.00
N PRO A 7 45.57 -4.36 2.30
CA PRO A 7 45.49 -3.81 3.63
C PRO A 7 44.01 -3.61 4.03
N VAL A 8 43.66 -4.15 5.19
CA VAL A 8 42.39 -3.93 5.90
C VAL A 8 42.43 -2.56 6.57
N GLU A 9 42.51 -1.50 5.77
CA GLU A 9 42.45 -0.13 6.27
C GLU A 9 41.27 0.61 5.62
N ASN A 10 40.32 1.03 6.48
CA ASN A 10 39.16 1.87 6.20
C ASN A 10 37.91 1.23 5.55
N CYS A 11 37.61 -0.03 5.84
CA CYS A 11 36.19 -0.44 5.83
C CYS A 11 35.54 0.07 7.11
N ILE A 12 35.14 1.35 7.13
CA ILE A 12 34.09 1.77 8.07
C ILE A 12 32.88 0.94 7.67
N GLU A 13 32.62 -0.15 8.39
CA GLU A 13 31.38 -0.90 8.18
C GLU A 13 30.23 0.08 8.39
N PRO A 14 29.42 0.29 7.35
CA PRO A 14 28.42 1.32 7.41
C PRO A 14 27.33 0.93 8.40
N ASP A 15 26.86 1.87 9.21
CA ASP A 15 25.70 1.67 10.07
C ASP A 15 24.46 1.43 9.18
N PHE A 16 24.02 0.18 9.11
CA PHE A 16 22.88 -0.28 8.31
C PHE A 16 21.54 -0.17 9.05
N THR A 17 21.48 0.49 10.21
CA THR A 17 20.20 0.76 10.87
C THR A 17 19.31 1.71 10.06
N VAL A 18 18.01 1.73 10.36
CA VAL A 18 17.04 2.67 9.74
C VAL A 18 17.42 4.15 9.98
N ALA A 19 18.16 4.43 11.05
CA ALA A 19 18.71 5.77 11.33
C ALA A 19 19.93 6.07 10.44
N GLY A 20 20.84 5.09 10.29
CA GLY A 20 22.01 5.19 9.41
C GLY A 20 21.63 5.36 7.94
N SER A 21 20.65 4.61 7.43
CA SER A 21 20.25 4.65 6.00
C SER A 21 19.82 6.03 5.48
N LEU A 22 19.27 6.89 6.36
CA LEU A 22 18.92 8.28 6.04
C LEU A 22 20.15 9.18 5.82
N GLU A 23 21.30 8.84 6.41
CA GLU A 23 22.56 9.55 6.26
C GLU A 23 23.30 9.13 4.98
N TRP A 24 23.19 7.85 4.59
CA TRP A 24 23.75 7.27 3.36
C TRP A 24 23.17 7.88 2.08
N ASP A 25 21.87 8.20 2.10
CA ASP A 25 21.15 8.76 0.95
C ASP A 25 21.74 10.08 0.42
N ARG A 26 22.55 10.77 1.24
CA ARG A 26 23.17 12.06 0.89
C ARG A 26 24.60 11.96 0.35
N LYS A 27 25.34 10.87 0.60
CA LYS A 27 26.80 10.84 0.42
C LYS A 27 27.29 10.08 -0.81
N LEU A 28 26.58 9.06 -1.31
CA LEU A 28 27.07 8.23 -2.42
C LEU A 28 26.43 8.55 -3.78
N THR A 29 27.25 8.55 -4.83
CA THR A 29 26.80 8.55 -6.23
C THR A 29 26.13 7.20 -6.59
N PRO A 30 25.30 7.14 -7.64
CA PRO A 30 24.66 5.88 -8.05
C PRO A 30 25.63 4.74 -8.38
N GLY A 31 26.83 5.04 -8.89
CA GLY A 31 27.88 4.05 -9.19
C GLY A 31 28.52 3.47 -7.93
N GLU A 32 28.90 4.33 -6.99
CA GLU A 32 29.45 3.91 -5.69
C GLU A 32 28.43 3.09 -4.87
N ARG A 33 27.14 3.41 -4.99
CA ARG A 33 26.08 2.58 -4.39
C ARG A 33 26.06 1.18 -4.97
N ALA A 34 26.21 1.03 -6.28
CA ALA A 34 26.17 -0.28 -6.92
C ALA A 34 27.36 -1.15 -6.48
N GLU A 35 28.55 -0.57 -6.35
CA GLU A 35 29.75 -1.28 -5.89
C GLU A 35 29.72 -1.62 -4.40
N VAL A 36 29.22 -0.72 -3.54
CA VAL A 36 29.14 -0.94 -2.08
C VAL A 36 28.00 -1.89 -1.69
N LEU A 37 26.85 -1.83 -2.38
CA LEU A 37 25.73 -2.74 -2.12
C LEU A 37 26.01 -4.15 -2.66
N PHE A 38 26.84 -4.27 -3.68
CA PHE A 38 27.23 -5.53 -4.28
C PHE A 38 28.56 -6.02 -3.72
N VAL A 39 28.61 -6.31 -2.41
CA VAL A 39 29.63 -7.22 -1.90
C VAL A 39 29.26 -8.61 -2.41
N PRO A 40 30.07 -9.26 -3.27
CA PRO A 40 29.70 -10.52 -3.87
C PRO A 40 29.31 -11.53 -2.79
N ALA A 41 28.08 -12.02 -2.90
CA ALA A 41 27.55 -13.23 -2.25
C ALA A 41 28.60 -14.36 -2.10
N LYS A 42 29.53 -14.42 -3.06
CA LYS A 42 30.59 -15.42 -3.22
C LYS A 42 31.36 -15.78 -1.93
N PHE A 43 31.54 -14.83 -0.99
CA PHE A 43 32.33 -15.09 0.23
C PHE A 43 31.52 -15.37 1.52
N ARG A 44 30.18 -15.22 1.52
CA ARG A 44 29.40 -15.30 2.76
C ARG A 44 28.62 -16.60 2.96
N TYR A 45 28.51 -17.43 1.93
CA TYR A 45 27.71 -18.67 1.96
C TYR A 45 28.52 -19.96 2.14
N LEU A 46 29.83 -19.84 2.41
CA LEU A 46 30.69 -20.99 2.71
C LEU A 46 30.63 -21.42 4.19
N ASN A 47 30.11 -20.57 5.08
CA ASN A 47 29.98 -20.88 6.51
C ASN A 47 28.58 -21.44 6.81
N SER A 48 28.49 -22.35 7.77
CA SER A 48 27.20 -22.82 8.29
C SER A 48 26.38 -21.63 8.79
N PRO A 49 25.09 -21.52 8.43
CA PRO A 49 24.26 -20.40 8.86
C PRO A 49 24.18 -20.35 10.40
N VAL A 50 24.50 -19.19 10.96
CA VAL A 50 24.41 -18.95 12.40
C VAL A 50 22.93 -18.86 12.77
N LYS A 51 22.49 -19.71 13.70
CA LYS A 51 21.12 -19.69 14.22
C LYS A 51 20.90 -18.42 15.04
N ASP A 52 19.74 -17.79 14.87
CA ASP A 52 19.31 -16.66 15.68
C ASP A 52 19.13 -17.12 17.15
N PRO A 53 19.87 -16.53 18.11
CA PRO A 53 19.82 -16.94 19.52
C PRO A 53 18.51 -16.55 20.22
N SER A 54 17.70 -15.67 19.63
CA SER A 54 16.43 -15.21 20.20
C SER A 54 15.25 -16.16 19.92
N VAL A 55 15.45 -17.16 19.05
CA VAL A 55 14.45 -18.16 18.69
C VAL A 55 14.87 -19.56 19.13
N ASP A 56 13.88 -20.43 19.27
CA ASP A 56 14.09 -21.85 19.54
C ASP A 56 15.07 -22.45 18.51
N PRO A 57 16.23 -23.00 18.92
CA PRO A 57 17.19 -23.61 18.01
C PRO A 57 16.62 -24.77 17.19
N GLU A 58 15.56 -25.42 17.66
CA GLU A 58 14.85 -26.50 16.95
C GLU A 58 13.86 -25.97 15.90
N TRP A 59 13.59 -24.66 15.90
CA TRP A 59 12.77 -24.05 14.86
C TRP A 59 13.46 -24.19 13.50
N PRO A 60 12.81 -24.78 12.46
CA PRO A 60 13.45 -25.04 11.18
C PRO A 60 13.99 -23.80 10.47
N LEU A 61 13.47 -22.61 10.80
CA LEU A 61 13.93 -21.33 10.24
C LEU A 61 14.85 -20.53 11.17
N ALA A 62 15.33 -21.13 12.26
CA ALA A 62 16.26 -20.47 13.18
C ALA A 62 17.56 -20.03 12.49
N ALA A 63 17.98 -20.75 11.45
CA ALA A 63 19.18 -20.43 10.66
C ALA A 63 18.95 -19.35 9.58
N PHE A 64 17.74 -18.81 9.47
CA PHE A 64 17.40 -17.77 8.49
C PHE A 64 16.85 -16.52 9.18
N TRP A 65 16.94 -15.39 8.49
CA TRP A 65 16.59 -14.09 9.04
C TRP A 65 15.47 -13.43 8.22
N PRO A 66 14.24 -13.32 8.76
CA PRO A 66 13.10 -12.81 8.00
C PRO A 66 13.03 -11.28 7.99
N ALA A 67 12.73 -10.72 6.82
CA ALA A 67 12.20 -9.38 6.65
C ALA A 67 10.72 -9.43 6.29
N TYR A 68 9.90 -8.64 6.97
CA TYR A 68 8.52 -8.37 6.60
C TYR A 68 8.45 -7.48 5.37
N LEU A 69 7.71 -7.91 4.36
CA LEU A 69 7.45 -7.18 3.12
C LEU A 69 5.95 -6.87 3.01
N SER A 70 5.60 -5.61 2.73
CA SER A 70 4.23 -5.23 2.37
C SER A 70 4.15 -4.29 1.17
N ASN A 71 2.93 -4.16 0.64
CA ASN A 71 2.60 -3.30 -0.50
C ASN A 71 3.33 -3.71 -1.79
N PHE A 72 3.68 -4.99 -1.92
CA PHE A 72 4.36 -5.53 -3.10
C PHE A 72 3.34 -5.92 -4.16
N MET A 73 3.44 -5.36 -5.36
CA MET A 73 2.45 -5.58 -6.42
C MET A 73 2.74 -6.84 -7.24
N VAL A 74 1.81 -7.79 -7.26
CA VAL A 74 1.91 -8.96 -8.14
C VAL A 74 1.25 -8.67 -9.49
N THR A 75 1.88 -9.12 -10.57
CA THR A 75 1.36 -8.94 -11.94
C THR A 75 0.12 -9.78 -12.20
N ASN A 76 0.00 -10.94 -11.55
CA ASN A 76 -1.13 -11.85 -11.68
C ASN A 76 -1.55 -12.41 -10.32
N TRP A 77 -2.85 -12.39 -10.05
CA TRP A 77 -3.45 -12.99 -8.87
C TRP A 77 -4.02 -14.34 -9.27
N ILE A 78 -3.18 -15.35 -9.24
CA ILE A 78 -3.57 -16.70 -9.61
C ILE A 78 -4.15 -17.36 -8.33
N GLY A 79 -5.34 -17.95 -8.43
CA GLY A 79 -6.05 -18.54 -7.29
C GLY A 79 -5.69 -19.99 -6.98
N GLN A 80 -4.52 -20.47 -7.43
CA GLN A 80 -4.12 -21.89 -7.39
C GLN A 80 -2.64 -22.02 -7.00
N TRP A 81 -2.21 -23.22 -6.63
CA TRP A 81 -0.85 -23.58 -6.20
C TRP A 81 0.28 -23.02 -7.08
N ASN A 82 0.07 -22.91 -8.41
CA ASN A 82 1.04 -22.34 -9.35
C ASN A 82 1.28 -20.82 -9.14
N ALA A 83 0.36 -20.12 -8.49
CA ALA A 83 0.48 -18.69 -8.15
C ALA A 83 1.68 -18.40 -7.26
N LEU A 84 1.92 -19.27 -6.27
CA LEU A 84 2.95 -19.07 -5.27
C LEU A 84 4.34 -19.13 -5.89
N LYS A 85 4.55 -20.02 -6.88
CA LYS A 85 5.80 -20.07 -7.66
C LYS A 85 6.04 -18.76 -8.43
N HIS A 86 5.00 -18.18 -9.02
CA HIS A 86 5.11 -16.90 -9.74
C HIS A 86 5.32 -15.70 -8.82
N TRP A 87 4.69 -15.68 -7.65
CA TRP A 87 4.91 -14.63 -6.65
C TRP A 87 6.31 -14.74 -6.04
N TYR A 88 6.73 -15.97 -5.72
CA TYR A 88 8.09 -16.26 -5.28
C TYR A 88 9.11 -15.72 -6.27
N ALA A 89 8.98 -16.06 -7.56
CA ALA A 89 9.89 -15.58 -8.59
C ALA A 89 9.93 -14.06 -8.66
N GLN A 90 8.77 -13.37 -8.66
CA GLN A 90 8.72 -11.91 -8.70
C GLN A 90 9.38 -11.24 -7.49
N VAL A 91 9.11 -11.73 -6.28
CA VAL A 91 9.72 -11.18 -5.06
C VAL A 91 11.22 -11.48 -5.05
N SER A 92 11.62 -12.71 -5.37
CA SER A 92 13.02 -13.11 -5.47
C SER A 92 13.78 -12.28 -6.50
N ASP A 93 13.22 -12.06 -7.68
CA ASP A 93 13.82 -11.23 -8.74
C ASP A 93 13.98 -9.77 -8.28
N PHE A 94 13.00 -9.21 -7.56
CA PHE A 94 13.10 -7.85 -7.02
C PHE A 94 14.26 -7.72 -6.02
N PHE A 95 14.41 -8.66 -5.10
CA PHE A 95 15.54 -8.62 -4.16
C PHE A 95 16.87 -8.91 -4.86
N ALA A 96 16.87 -9.79 -5.87
CA ALA A 96 18.06 -10.08 -6.66
C ALA A 96 18.54 -8.86 -7.47
N TYR A 97 17.62 -8.08 -8.05
CA TYR A 97 17.93 -6.79 -8.67
C TYR A 97 18.67 -5.85 -7.71
N LYS A 98 18.30 -5.91 -6.43
CA LYS A 98 18.89 -5.12 -5.35
C LYS A 98 20.16 -5.74 -4.75
N GLY A 99 20.61 -6.88 -5.26
CA GLY A 99 21.83 -7.57 -4.82
C GLY A 99 21.63 -8.56 -3.67
N PHE A 100 20.38 -8.89 -3.30
CA PHE A 100 20.08 -9.78 -2.16
C PHE A 100 19.58 -11.14 -2.61
N GLN A 101 20.05 -12.19 -1.95
CA GLN A 101 19.67 -13.56 -2.26
C GLN A 101 18.60 -14.06 -1.31
N THR A 102 17.36 -14.15 -1.79
CA THR A 102 16.26 -14.72 -1.00
C THR A 102 16.44 -16.22 -0.81
N ARG A 103 16.34 -16.72 0.42
CA ARG A 103 16.33 -18.15 0.75
C ARG A 103 14.93 -18.72 0.71
N MET A 104 13.99 -18.09 1.39
CA MET A 104 12.60 -18.56 1.46
C MET A 104 11.63 -17.40 1.49
N ILE A 105 10.40 -17.62 1.03
CA ILE A 105 9.36 -16.60 1.07
C ILE A 105 8.04 -17.22 1.55
N TYR A 106 7.56 -16.74 2.68
CA TYR A 106 6.25 -17.09 3.22
C TYR A 106 5.23 -16.01 2.85
N PHE A 107 4.14 -16.37 2.19
CA PHE A 107 3.03 -15.47 1.89
C PHE A 107 1.90 -15.68 2.89
N HIS A 108 1.50 -14.63 3.60
CA HIS A 108 0.43 -14.75 4.58
C HIS A 108 -0.95 -14.71 3.90
N THR A 109 -1.57 -15.88 3.77
CA THR A 109 -2.86 -16.06 3.07
C THR A 109 -4.01 -16.47 3.98
N LEU A 110 -3.76 -16.66 5.28
CA LEU A 110 -4.75 -17.20 6.23
C LEU A 110 -5.79 -16.18 6.70
N ASP A 111 -5.48 -14.87 6.64
CA ASP A 111 -6.44 -13.81 6.93
C ASP A 111 -7.37 -13.58 5.73
N SER A 112 -8.53 -14.24 5.73
CA SER A 112 -9.50 -14.21 4.62
C SER A 112 -10.00 -12.81 4.30
N ASP A 113 -10.24 -11.98 5.31
CA ASP A 113 -10.79 -10.63 5.12
C ASP A 113 -9.76 -9.71 4.46
N TYR A 114 -8.52 -9.78 4.94
CA TYR A 114 -7.44 -8.99 4.36
C TYR A 114 -7.01 -9.52 2.99
N LEU A 115 -7.03 -10.84 2.79
CA LEU A 115 -6.72 -11.47 1.50
C LEU A 115 -7.64 -10.96 0.38
N GLN A 116 -8.93 -10.75 0.65
CA GLN A 116 -9.85 -10.15 -0.33
C GLN A 116 -9.41 -8.74 -0.75
N LEU A 117 -8.84 -7.98 0.18
CA LEU A 117 -8.32 -6.66 -0.11
C LEU A 117 -7.00 -6.71 -0.89
N GLN A 118 -6.09 -7.59 -0.49
CA GLN A 118 -4.85 -7.88 -1.22
C GLN A 118 -5.16 -8.26 -2.67
N LYS A 119 -6.13 -9.16 -2.88
CA LYS A 119 -6.64 -9.57 -4.20
C LYS A 119 -7.14 -8.40 -5.03
N LYS A 120 -7.94 -7.52 -4.41
CA LYS A 120 -8.47 -6.34 -5.10
C LYS A 120 -7.37 -5.38 -5.52
N ASN A 121 -6.37 -5.14 -4.68
CA ASN A 121 -5.28 -4.21 -5.00
C ASN A 121 -4.13 -4.86 -5.76
N MET A 122 -4.09 -6.20 -5.86
CA MET A 122 -2.94 -6.99 -6.34
C MET A 122 -1.68 -6.75 -5.49
N LEU A 123 -1.85 -6.51 -4.20
CA LEU A 123 -0.75 -6.21 -3.28
C LEU A 123 -0.65 -7.31 -2.23
N ILE A 124 0.53 -7.91 -2.11
CA ILE A 124 0.77 -9.01 -1.16
C ILE A 124 1.61 -8.53 0.04
N GLU A 125 1.61 -9.38 1.06
CA GLU A 125 2.49 -9.29 2.23
C GLU A 125 3.20 -10.64 2.40
N ALA A 126 4.45 -10.59 2.85
CA ALA A 126 5.29 -11.78 2.98
C ALA A 126 6.33 -11.63 4.10
N LEU A 127 6.88 -12.77 4.54
CA LEU A 127 8.18 -12.83 5.19
C LEU A 127 9.19 -13.34 4.17
N VAL A 128 10.25 -12.58 3.94
CA VAL A 128 11.35 -12.91 3.04
C VAL A 128 12.56 -13.25 3.88
N TYR A 129 13.03 -14.49 3.80
CA TYR A 129 14.12 -15.01 4.60
C TYR A 129 15.46 -14.88 3.87
N PHE A 130 16.46 -14.38 4.58
CA PHE A 130 17.84 -14.21 4.13
C PHE A 130 18.78 -15.17 4.88
N GLY A 131 20.01 -15.33 4.35
CA GLY A 131 20.96 -16.29 4.89
C GLY A 131 21.66 -15.86 6.18
N SER A 132 21.65 -14.57 6.49
CA SER A 132 22.25 -14.01 7.71
C SER A 132 21.51 -12.76 8.19
N GLU A 133 21.76 -12.37 9.44
CA GLU A 133 21.20 -11.16 10.04
C GLU A 133 21.62 -9.92 9.25
N GLU A 134 22.91 -9.81 8.96
CA GLU A 134 23.47 -8.66 8.26
C GLU A 134 22.92 -8.53 6.84
N GLU A 135 22.65 -9.66 6.14
CA GLU A 135 21.99 -9.62 4.85
C GLU A 135 20.55 -9.11 4.96
N ALA A 136 19.79 -9.59 5.97
CA ALA A 136 18.43 -9.13 6.21
C ALA A 136 18.39 -7.63 6.55
N GLU A 137 19.29 -7.15 7.41
CA GLU A 137 19.40 -5.74 7.77
C GLU A 137 19.74 -4.86 6.56
N ARG A 138 20.72 -5.25 5.74
CA ARG A 138 21.04 -4.53 4.49
C ARG A 138 19.86 -4.52 3.53
N ALA A 139 19.15 -5.64 3.40
CA ALA A 139 17.98 -5.74 2.55
C ALA A 139 16.85 -4.81 3.05
N ILE A 140 16.63 -4.75 4.37
CA ILE A 140 15.69 -3.81 4.98
C ILE A 140 16.11 -2.37 4.68
N ALA A 141 17.35 -1.99 4.98
CA ALA A 141 17.86 -0.63 4.78
C ALA A 141 17.77 -0.18 3.32
N THR A 142 18.07 -1.07 2.38
CA THR A 142 18.12 -0.77 0.94
C THR A 142 16.73 -0.79 0.29
N CYS A 143 15.85 -1.70 0.71
CA CYS A 143 14.57 -1.93 0.03
C CYS A 143 13.39 -1.26 0.75
N HIS A 144 13.52 -0.83 2.00
CA HIS A 144 12.48 -0.07 2.69
C HIS A 144 12.19 1.23 1.94
N ARG A 145 10.91 1.49 1.65
CA ARG A 145 10.45 2.63 0.84
C ARG A 145 11.04 2.68 -0.58
N CYS A 146 11.56 1.56 -1.10
CA CYS A 146 11.80 1.46 -2.53
C CYS A 146 10.49 1.50 -3.31
N ARG A 147 10.57 2.01 -4.53
CA ARG A 147 9.45 2.10 -5.46
C ARG A 147 9.35 0.82 -6.30
N TYR A 148 8.14 0.28 -6.42
CA TYR A 148 7.85 -0.92 -7.21
C TYR A 148 6.46 -0.83 -7.84
N PHE A 149 6.37 -0.75 -9.18
CA PHE A 149 5.13 -0.43 -9.92
C PHE A 149 4.42 0.83 -9.40
N GLY A 150 5.20 1.81 -8.97
CA GLY A 150 4.73 3.04 -8.35
C GLY A 150 4.22 2.91 -6.91
N HIS A 151 4.32 1.72 -6.31
CA HIS A 151 4.03 1.49 -4.89
C HIS A 151 5.27 1.67 -4.02
N TRP A 152 5.08 2.16 -2.80
CA TRP A 152 6.13 2.33 -1.81
C TRP A 152 6.19 1.10 -0.93
N LEU A 153 7.20 0.26 -1.12
CA LEU A 153 7.35 -0.96 -0.35
C LEU A 153 7.64 -0.63 1.11
N ASN A 154 7.18 -1.49 2.01
CA ASN A 154 7.61 -1.45 3.41
C ASN A 154 8.33 -2.77 3.68
N VAL A 155 9.65 -2.67 3.83
CA VAL A 155 10.53 -3.77 4.22
C VAL A 155 10.99 -3.49 5.64
N LEU A 156 10.73 -4.39 6.57
CA LEU A 156 10.92 -4.19 8.01
C LEU A 156 11.43 -5.50 8.64
N PRO A 157 11.92 -5.49 9.89
CA PRO A 157 12.27 -6.72 10.60
C PRO A 157 11.06 -7.67 10.70
N GLY A 158 11.28 -8.96 10.50
CA GLY A 158 10.24 -10.00 10.56
C GLY A 158 10.02 -10.61 11.95
N ARG A 159 11.01 -10.51 12.85
CA ARG A 159 10.95 -11.00 14.24
C ARG A 159 10.70 -9.89 15.25
N THR A 160 11.30 -8.72 15.02
CA THR A 160 11.22 -7.59 15.96
C THR A 160 10.09 -6.63 15.56
N PRO A 161 9.13 -6.34 16.45
CA PRO A 161 8.08 -5.37 16.16
C PRO A 161 8.65 -3.95 16.06
N GLU A 162 8.24 -3.21 15.03
CA GLU A 162 8.41 -1.76 15.00
C GLU A 162 7.09 -1.08 15.31
N TYR A 163 7.14 0.14 15.85
CA TYR A 163 5.95 0.88 16.28
C TYR A 163 5.88 2.26 15.64
N PHE A 164 4.65 2.72 15.41
CA PHE A 164 4.39 4.08 14.96
C PHE A 164 4.79 5.11 16.03
N CYS A 165 5.35 6.24 15.58
CA CYS A 165 5.46 7.42 16.42
C CYS A 165 4.10 8.12 16.51
N ASN A 166 3.40 8.01 17.65
CA ASN A 166 2.02 8.48 17.82
C ASN A 166 1.85 9.99 17.58
N GLU A 167 2.87 10.80 17.87
CA GLU A 167 2.82 12.25 17.66
C GLU A 167 2.82 12.66 16.18
N LEU A 168 3.41 11.82 15.33
CA LEU A 168 3.60 12.05 13.90
C LEU A 168 2.70 11.16 13.06
N SER A 169 1.84 10.35 13.69
CA SER A 169 1.06 9.31 13.02
C SER A 169 -0.42 9.48 13.25
N VAL A 170 -1.19 9.14 12.22
CA VAL A 170 -2.65 9.25 12.25
C VAL A 170 -3.27 8.01 11.63
N ARG A 171 -4.40 7.59 12.17
CA ARG A 171 -5.27 6.61 11.54
C ARG A 171 -6.27 7.33 10.64
N LEU A 172 -6.18 7.11 9.34
CA LEU A 172 -7.12 7.60 8.35
C LEU A 172 -8.21 6.55 8.11
N VAL A 173 -9.42 6.88 8.53
CA VAL A 173 -10.60 5.99 8.42
C VAL A 173 -11.51 6.45 7.28
N LYS A 174 -11.92 5.51 6.44
CA LYS A 174 -12.93 5.69 5.41
C LYS A 174 -13.77 4.43 5.32
N GLY A 175 -15.05 4.57 4.99
CA GLY A 175 -15.90 3.41 4.69
C GLY A 175 -15.25 2.51 3.63
N PRO A 176 -15.69 1.24 3.50
CA PRO A 176 -14.99 0.19 2.77
C PRO A 176 -14.62 0.68 1.36
N ALA A 177 -13.33 0.94 1.19
CA ALA A 177 -12.77 1.49 -0.03
C ALA A 177 -11.47 0.74 -0.32
N PRO A 178 -11.39 0.04 -1.46
CA PRO A 178 -10.15 -0.63 -1.88
C PRO A 178 -9.20 0.41 -2.47
N THR A 179 -8.63 1.23 -1.58
CA THR A 179 -7.61 2.22 -1.93
C THR A 179 -6.29 1.71 -1.37
N SER A 180 -5.29 1.52 -2.21
CA SER A 180 -3.95 1.18 -1.73
C SER A 180 -3.33 2.32 -0.93
N GLU A 181 -2.39 1.96 -0.06
CA GLU A 181 -1.60 2.84 0.79
C GLU A 181 -0.84 3.84 -0.06
N SER A 182 -0.16 3.37 -1.11
CA SER A 182 0.55 4.21 -2.08
C SER A 182 -0.36 5.24 -2.76
N HIS A 183 -1.63 4.89 -3.03
CA HIS A 183 -2.56 5.83 -3.65
C HIS A 183 -3.01 6.93 -2.67
N LEU A 184 -3.22 6.57 -1.41
CA LEU A 184 -3.49 7.55 -0.35
C LEU A 184 -2.27 8.45 -0.13
N GLU A 185 -1.09 7.84 -0.02
CA GLU A 185 0.18 8.53 0.13
C GLU A 185 0.42 9.52 -1.01
N HIS A 186 0.27 9.09 -2.27
CA HIS A 186 0.40 9.95 -3.44
C HIS A 186 -0.54 11.18 -3.36
N SER A 187 -1.72 11.04 -2.76
CA SER A 187 -2.65 12.16 -2.56
C SER A 187 -2.25 13.13 -1.43
N LEU A 188 -1.43 12.69 -0.49
CA LEU A 188 -1.00 13.48 0.67
C LEU A 188 0.37 14.16 0.44
N ARG A 189 1.22 13.56 -0.41
CA ARG A 189 2.56 14.04 -0.76
C ARG A 189 2.69 15.52 -1.13
N PRO A 190 1.73 16.14 -1.86
CA PRO A 190 1.83 17.57 -2.19
C PRO A 190 1.88 18.50 -0.98
N PHE A 191 1.54 18.01 0.22
CA PHE A 191 1.51 18.80 1.45
C PHE A 191 2.50 18.34 2.52
N ALA A 192 3.01 17.11 2.43
CA ALA A 192 3.85 16.53 3.47
C ALA A 192 4.71 15.39 2.94
N LYS A 193 5.92 15.26 3.51
CA LYS A 193 6.73 14.06 3.39
C LYS A 193 6.12 12.97 4.27
N ILE A 194 5.86 11.81 3.66
CA ILE A 194 5.32 10.63 4.34
C ILE A 194 6.47 9.67 4.58
N LYS A 195 6.70 9.31 5.85
CA LYS A 195 7.68 8.31 6.24
C LYS A 195 7.16 6.92 5.89
N LEU A 196 5.89 6.66 6.20
CA LEU A 196 5.31 5.32 6.13
C LEU A 196 3.79 5.38 5.98
N ALA A 197 3.23 4.46 5.20
CA ALA A 197 1.79 4.23 5.14
C ALA A 197 1.51 2.72 5.12
N ILE A 198 0.70 2.25 6.07
CA ILE A 198 0.36 0.84 6.24
C ILE A 198 -1.13 0.70 6.45
N ARG A 199 -1.70 -0.33 5.85
CA ARG A 199 -3.05 -0.76 6.15
C ARG A 199 -3.03 -1.94 7.10
N HIS A 200 -3.87 -1.92 8.13
CA HIS A 200 -4.10 -3.11 8.97
C HIS A 200 -5.45 -3.77 8.70
N SER A 201 -6.46 -2.98 8.28
CA SER A 201 -7.80 -3.48 8.04
C SER A 201 -8.52 -2.76 6.90
N ILE A 202 -9.66 -3.32 6.49
CA ILE A 202 -10.52 -2.75 5.45
C ILE A 202 -11.04 -1.39 5.94
N GLY A 203 -10.62 -0.31 5.27
CA GLY A 203 -11.08 1.05 5.56
C GLY A 203 -10.15 1.90 6.45
N ASN A 204 -9.10 1.31 7.03
CA ASN A 204 -8.17 2.03 7.90
C ASN A 204 -6.75 2.02 7.32
N ILE A 205 -6.16 3.18 7.09
CA ILE A 205 -4.72 3.30 6.76
C ILE A 205 -4.06 4.14 7.85
N LEU A 206 -2.99 3.62 8.44
CA LEU A 206 -2.11 4.36 9.32
C LEU A 206 -1.05 5.07 8.48
N VAL A 207 -0.81 6.34 8.75
CA VAL A 207 0.17 7.15 8.03
C VAL A 207 1.05 7.86 9.04
N GLN A 208 2.37 7.70 8.90
CA GLN A 208 3.38 8.44 9.64
C GLN A 208 4.00 9.50 8.75
N PHE A 209 3.99 10.74 9.24
CA PHE A 209 4.57 11.88 8.55
C PHE A 209 5.99 12.14 9.08
N SER A 210 6.80 12.84 8.29
CA SER A 210 8.13 13.26 8.76
C SER A 210 8.08 14.44 9.73
N SER A 211 7.00 15.21 9.73
CA SER A 211 6.80 16.33 10.67
C SER A 211 5.34 16.56 11.01
N LYS A 212 5.09 17.08 12.22
CA LYS A 212 3.75 17.42 12.72
C LYS A 212 3.08 18.49 11.85
N GLU A 213 3.85 19.46 11.37
CA GLU A 213 3.34 20.53 10.50
C GLU A 213 2.92 20.00 9.13
N GLY A 214 3.72 19.11 8.53
CA GLY A 214 3.36 18.42 7.31
C GLY A 214 2.08 17.62 7.49
N MET A 215 1.98 16.84 8.57
CA MET A 215 0.78 16.11 8.94
C MET A 215 -0.45 17.03 8.96
N LEU A 216 -0.42 18.14 9.69
CA LEU A 216 -1.55 19.07 9.78
C LEU A 216 -1.95 19.66 8.42
N LYS A 217 -0.98 20.06 7.59
CA LYS A 217 -1.23 20.55 6.22
C LYS A 217 -1.86 19.47 5.34
N ALA A 218 -1.39 18.24 5.45
CA ALA A 218 -1.92 17.12 4.69
C ALA A 218 -3.35 16.77 5.14
N LEU A 219 -3.61 16.73 6.45
CA LEU A 219 -4.95 16.50 7.02
C LEU A 219 -5.96 17.57 6.61
N ALA A 220 -5.55 18.84 6.60
CA ALA A 220 -6.37 19.97 6.14
C ALA A 220 -6.89 19.79 4.69
N SER A 221 -6.16 19.05 3.85
CA SER A 221 -6.57 18.74 2.47
C SER A 221 -7.55 17.56 2.34
N GLN A 222 -7.78 16.80 3.42
CA GLN A 222 -8.58 15.57 3.39
C GLN A 222 -10.06 15.85 3.64
N ALA A 223 -10.90 15.46 2.67
CA ALA A 223 -12.36 15.57 2.77
C ALA A 223 -13.08 14.21 2.86
N ASN A 224 -12.35 13.12 2.60
CA ASN A 224 -12.92 11.77 2.47
C ASN A 224 -12.42 10.79 3.52
N TRP A 225 -11.32 11.12 4.18
CA TRP A 225 -10.66 10.30 5.19
C TRP A 225 -10.77 11.03 6.52
N LYS A 226 -11.37 10.37 7.51
CA LYS A 226 -11.49 10.89 8.87
C LYS A 226 -10.18 10.59 9.59
N PRO A 227 -9.41 11.59 10.01
CA PRO A 227 -8.24 11.36 10.83
C PRO A 227 -8.64 11.05 12.28
N ILE A 228 -7.93 10.12 12.89
CA ILE A 228 -8.03 9.72 14.29
C ILE A 228 -6.60 9.63 14.84
N GLN A 229 -6.35 10.22 16.00
CA GLN A 229 -5.02 10.19 16.63
C GLN A 229 -4.75 8.79 17.16
N LEU A 230 -3.49 8.36 17.08
CA LEU A 230 -3.05 7.15 17.75
C LEU A 230 -2.79 7.47 19.22
N MET A 231 -3.50 6.78 20.12
CA MET A 231 -3.35 6.96 21.57
C MET A 231 -2.40 5.93 22.17
N GLU A 232 -2.36 4.74 21.58
CA GLU A 232 -1.59 3.58 22.07
C GLU A 232 -0.49 3.23 21.06
N PRO A 233 0.59 2.55 21.49
CA PRO A 233 1.59 2.02 20.57
C PRO A 233 0.93 1.07 19.57
N VAL A 234 1.09 1.37 18.28
CA VAL A 234 0.58 0.51 17.21
C VAL A 234 1.74 -0.09 16.45
N ARG A 235 1.79 -1.43 16.36
CA ARG A 235 2.81 -2.15 15.59
C ARG A 235 2.68 -1.82 14.11
N ILE A 236 3.79 -1.63 13.41
CA ILE A 236 3.80 -1.33 11.98
C ILE A 236 3.45 -2.59 11.19
N GLN A 237 4.18 -3.68 11.43
CA GLN A 237 3.95 -4.97 10.78
C GLN A 237 2.58 -5.53 11.17
N ARG A 238 1.85 -6.08 10.18
CA ARG A 238 0.59 -6.79 10.46
C ARG A 238 0.82 -8.09 11.20
N PHE A 239 1.90 -8.79 10.87
CA PHE A 239 2.31 -10.03 11.49
C PHE A 239 3.84 -10.10 11.58
N LEU A 240 4.31 -10.78 12.61
CA LEU A 240 5.69 -11.22 12.79
C LEU A 240 5.77 -12.72 12.53
N GLU A 241 6.98 -13.28 12.41
CA GLU A 241 7.18 -14.72 12.31
C GLU A 241 6.50 -15.49 13.45
N SER A 242 6.57 -14.97 14.67
CA SER A 242 5.90 -15.55 15.85
C SER A 242 4.39 -15.69 15.68
N ASP A 243 3.76 -14.73 14.99
CA ASP A 243 2.31 -14.69 14.81
C ASP A 243 1.83 -15.70 13.76
N VAL A 244 2.72 -16.13 12.86
CA VAL A 244 2.40 -16.99 11.71
C VAL A 244 3.15 -18.31 11.70
N LYS A 245 3.77 -18.72 12.82
CA LYS A 245 4.50 -20.00 12.95
C LYS A 245 3.69 -21.20 12.46
N MET A 246 2.42 -21.31 12.89
CA MET A 246 1.54 -22.39 12.42
C MET A 246 1.29 -22.33 10.92
N GLY A 247 1.12 -21.13 10.36
CA GLY A 247 0.95 -20.96 8.92
C GLY A 247 2.19 -21.34 8.13
N ILE A 248 3.38 -21.06 8.69
CA ILE A 248 4.67 -21.46 8.11
C ILE A 248 4.82 -22.99 8.15
N GLN A 249 4.55 -23.64 9.29
CA GLN A 249 4.61 -25.10 9.42
C GLN A 249 3.69 -25.79 8.41
N TRP A 250 2.46 -25.28 8.28
CA TRP A 250 1.51 -25.77 7.29
C TRP A 250 2.03 -25.64 5.84
N GLU A 251 2.73 -24.57 5.50
CA GLU A 251 3.37 -24.44 4.18
C GLU A 251 4.55 -25.41 4.01
N MET A 252 5.34 -25.66 5.07
CA MET A 252 6.42 -26.67 5.04
C MET A 252 5.87 -28.08 4.77
N GLU A 253 4.76 -28.44 5.42
CA GLU A 253 4.11 -29.74 5.24
C GLU A 253 3.49 -29.89 3.85
N LYS A 254 2.92 -28.81 3.31
CA LYS A 254 2.23 -28.85 2.02
C LYS A 254 3.18 -28.75 0.84
N GLN A 255 4.24 -27.96 0.95
CA GLN A 255 5.17 -27.69 -0.14
C GLN A 255 6.53 -28.33 0.18
N PRO A 256 6.85 -29.50 -0.41
CA PRO A 256 8.13 -30.18 -0.16
C PRO A 256 9.35 -29.30 -0.43
N ASP A 257 9.24 -28.40 -1.41
CA ASP A 257 10.32 -27.51 -1.83
C ASP A 257 10.39 -26.22 -1.00
N PHE A 258 9.54 -26.02 0.03
CA PHE A 258 9.47 -24.75 0.76
C PHE A 258 10.80 -24.37 1.41
N LEU A 259 11.43 -25.30 2.14
CA LEU A 259 12.73 -25.13 2.79
C LEU A 259 13.90 -25.04 1.80
N THR A 260 13.70 -25.55 0.58
CA THR A 260 14.74 -25.62 -0.46
C THR A 260 14.48 -24.64 -1.59
N GLN A 261 13.58 -23.67 -1.36
CA GLN A 261 13.31 -22.58 -2.30
C GLN A 261 14.63 -21.90 -2.71
N ARG A 262 14.78 -21.66 -4.01
CA ARG A 262 15.94 -20.94 -4.57
C ARG A 262 15.49 -19.98 -5.66
N PRO A 263 16.20 -18.84 -5.82
CA PRO A 263 16.07 -18.01 -7.00
C PRO A 263 16.15 -18.85 -8.28
N ARG A 264 15.58 -18.32 -9.37
CA ARG A 264 15.64 -18.99 -10.68
C ARG A 264 17.09 -19.30 -11.04
N ARG A 265 17.35 -20.45 -11.66
CA ARG A 265 18.72 -20.95 -11.94
C ARG A 265 19.67 -19.90 -12.53
N ARG A 266 19.20 -19.08 -13.47
CA ARG A 266 20.01 -17.98 -14.06
C ARG A 266 20.40 -16.91 -13.03
N ILE A 267 19.48 -16.55 -12.14
CA ILE A 267 19.70 -15.57 -11.07
C ILE A 267 20.64 -16.13 -10.01
N TRP A 268 20.43 -17.41 -9.65
CA TRP A 268 21.33 -18.12 -8.75
C TRP A 268 22.77 -18.14 -9.27
N GLN A 269 22.95 -18.42 -10.56
CA GLN A 269 24.28 -18.47 -11.18
C GLN A 269 25.00 -17.11 -11.14
N TYR A 270 24.29 -15.99 -11.34
CA TYR A 270 24.90 -14.66 -11.16
C TYR A 270 25.48 -14.47 -9.75
N PHE A 271 24.79 -14.94 -8.71
CA PHE A 271 25.32 -14.88 -7.35
C PHE A 271 26.55 -15.76 -7.14
N GLU A 272 26.58 -16.97 -7.72
CA GLU A 272 27.75 -17.86 -7.68
C GLU A 272 28.96 -17.25 -8.40
N ASP A 273 28.71 -16.62 -9.55
CA ASP A 273 29.75 -15.98 -10.35
C ASP A 273 30.25 -14.68 -9.68
N GLY A 274 29.46 -14.10 -8.78
CA GLY A 274 29.73 -12.81 -8.14
C GLY A 274 29.43 -11.64 -9.07
N ILE A 275 28.35 -11.75 -9.84
CA ILE A 275 27.88 -10.76 -10.82
C ILE A 275 26.50 -10.24 -10.39
N GLN A 276 26.23 -8.95 -10.60
CA GLN A 276 24.91 -8.39 -10.31
C GLN A 276 23.84 -9.08 -11.16
N PRO A 277 22.78 -9.65 -10.55
CA PRO A 277 21.78 -10.36 -11.31
C PRO A 277 21.05 -9.48 -12.32
N ILE A 278 21.00 -9.94 -13.57
CA ILE A 278 20.21 -9.30 -14.62
C ILE A 278 18.78 -9.83 -14.53
N VAL A 279 17.85 -8.98 -14.11
CA VAL A 279 16.40 -9.26 -14.08
C VAL A 279 15.63 -8.22 -14.87
N ASP A 280 14.43 -8.59 -15.34
CA ASP A 280 13.43 -7.63 -15.82
C ASP A 280 13.21 -6.58 -14.73
N ASN A 281 13.25 -5.29 -15.06
CA ASN A 281 13.06 -4.17 -14.12
C ASN A 281 11.94 -3.22 -14.58
N THR A 282 10.99 -3.70 -15.41
CA THR A 282 9.86 -2.92 -15.94
C THR A 282 9.00 -2.23 -14.88
N TRP A 283 9.07 -2.67 -13.61
CA TRP A 283 8.41 -2.03 -12.48
C TRP A 283 8.97 -0.67 -12.08
N THR A 284 10.17 -0.32 -12.55
CA THR A 284 10.84 0.95 -12.24
C THR A 284 10.25 2.14 -12.99
N ILE A 285 9.55 1.89 -14.11
CA ILE A 285 9.00 2.91 -15.02
C ILE A 285 7.82 3.68 -14.40
N ASP A 286 7.05 3.06 -13.52
CA ASP A 286 5.76 3.61 -13.08
C ASP A 286 5.90 4.69 -12.01
N ASP A 287 5.70 5.96 -12.40
CA ASP A 287 5.69 7.11 -11.47
C ASP A 287 4.39 7.34 -10.70
N THR A 288 3.38 6.52 -10.96
CA THR A 288 2.14 6.51 -10.17
C THR A 288 1.78 5.08 -9.76
N PRO A 289 1.18 4.88 -8.58
CA PRO A 289 0.81 3.54 -8.14
C PRO A 289 -0.13 2.88 -9.14
N LYS A 290 0.31 1.78 -9.72
CA LYS A 290 -0.43 1.05 -10.73
C LYS A 290 -1.71 0.45 -10.12
N GLN A 291 -2.85 0.81 -10.68
CA GLN A 291 -4.13 0.27 -10.21
C GLN A 291 -4.44 -1.08 -10.87
N SER A 292 -4.90 -2.03 -10.08
CA SER A 292 -5.37 -3.32 -10.58
C SER A 292 -6.49 -3.16 -11.62
N LYS A 293 -6.55 -4.09 -12.60
CA LYS A 293 -7.59 -4.10 -13.62
C LYS A 293 -9.00 -4.21 -12.99
N CYS A 294 -9.13 -5.03 -11.95
CA CYS A 294 -10.37 -5.21 -11.19
C CYS A 294 -10.86 -3.86 -10.61
N LEU A 295 -9.99 -3.09 -9.97
CA LEU A 295 -10.36 -1.78 -9.42
C LEU A 295 -10.72 -0.74 -10.48
N LYS A 296 -10.03 -0.76 -11.62
CA LYS A 296 -10.39 0.11 -12.76
C LYS A 296 -11.80 -0.20 -13.26
N LEU A 297 -12.16 -1.48 -13.38
CA LEU A 297 -13.49 -1.92 -13.80
C LEU A 297 -14.58 -1.55 -12.79
N GLU A 298 -14.35 -1.82 -11.49
CA GLU A 298 -15.30 -1.45 -10.43
C GLU A 298 -15.56 0.07 -10.41
N LYS A 299 -14.50 0.89 -10.57
CA LYS A 299 -14.65 2.35 -10.67
C LYS A 299 -15.48 2.77 -11.89
N LYS A 300 -15.29 2.11 -13.04
CA LYS A 300 -16.07 2.36 -14.28
C LYS A 300 -17.55 2.04 -14.05
N LEU A 301 -17.85 0.86 -13.50
CA LEU A 301 -19.21 0.44 -13.16
C LEU A 301 -19.87 1.38 -12.14
N LYS A 302 -19.14 1.79 -11.10
CA LYS A 302 -19.65 2.75 -10.11
C LYS A 302 -19.97 4.11 -10.74
N LYS A 303 -19.14 4.61 -11.65
CA LYS A 303 -19.42 5.85 -12.40
C LYS A 303 -20.69 5.70 -13.25
N GLN A 304 -20.88 4.57 -13.93
CA GLN A 304 -22.10 4.30 -14.68
C GLN A 304 -23.34 4.27 -13.78
N LYS A 305 -23.29 3.59 -12.63
CA LYS A 305 -24.38 3.56 -11.64
C LYS A 305 -24.71 4.96 -11.13
N ILE A 306 -23.70 5.79 -10.83
CA ILE A 306 -23.91 7.19 -10.39
C ILE A 306 -24.57 8.01 -11.50
N LYS A 307 -24.10 7.89 -12.76
CA LYS A 307 -24.71 8.57 -13.91
C LYS A 307 -26.17 8.16 -14.09
N ALA A 308 -26.47 6.87 -14.04
CA ALA A 308 -27.83 6.34 -14.12
C ALA A 308 -28.71 6.87 -12.98
N ALA A 309 -28.21 6.86 -11.74
CA ALA A 309 -28.93 7.41 -10.59
C ALA A 309 -29.16 8.93 -10.71
N SER A 310 -28.20 9.68 -11.25
CA SER A 310 -28.36 11.11 -11.52
C SER A 310 -29.43 11.36 -12.59
N LYS A 311 -29.43 10.58 -13.68
CA LYS A 311 -30.46 10.64 -14.73
C LYS A 311 -31.85 10.34 -14.14
N ARG A 312 -31.96 9.29 -13.32
CA ARG A 312 -33.21 8.95 -12.60
C ARG A 312 -33.70 10.08 -11.69
N ARG A 313 -32.80 10.73 -10.94
CA ARG A 313 -33.16 11.89 -10.10
C ARG A 313 -33.67 13.07 -10.91
N LEU A 314 -32.99 13.40 -12.01
CA LEU A 314 -33.42 14.48 -12.90
C LEU A 314 -34.80 14.18 -13.50
N MET A 315 -35.01 12.94 -13.98
CA MET A 315 -36.31 12.51 -14.49
C MET A 315 -37.41 12.56 -13.42
N LYS A 316 -37.13 12.13 -12.19
CA LYS A 316 -38.08 12.26 -11.07
C LYS A 316 -38.42 13.72 -10.78
N GLN A 317 -37.44 14.62 -10.80
CA GLN A 317 -37.67 16.06 -10.60
C GLN A 317 -38.51 16.66 -11.75
N ASN A 318 -38.21 16.29 -12.99
CA ASN A 318 -38.98 16.75 -14.15
C ASN A 318 -40.42 16.23 -14.09
N PHE A 319 -40.61 14.96 -13.74
CA PHE A 319 -41.93 14.37 -13.54
C PHE A 319 -42.70 15.07 -12.41
N GLN A 320 -42.06 15.36 -11.27
CA GLN A 320 -42.68 16.12 -10.18
C GLN A 320 -43.05 17.55 -10.57
N LYS A 321 -42.31 18.19 -11.47
CA LYS A 321 -42.69 19.49 -12.04
C LYS A 321 -43.88 19.34 -12.97
N TYR A 322 -43.88 18.32 -13.84
CA TYR A 322 -44.98 18.01 -14.73
C TYR A 322 -46.28 17.71 -13.96
N MET A 323 -46.21 16.99 -12.84
CA MET A 323 -47.39 16.71 -12.01
C MET A 323 -48.08 17.96 -11.44
N LYS A 324 -47.44 19.13 -11.49
CA LYS A 324 -48.00 20.40 -11.04
C LYS A 324 -48.65 21.22 -12.16
N THR A 325 -48.50 20.81 -13.42
CA THR A 325 -49.11 21.52 -14.56
C THR A 325 -50.62 21.25 -14.59
N GLU A 326 -51.37 22.19 -15.18
CA GLU A 326 -52.83 22.02 -15.37
C GLU A 326 -53.16 20.85 -16.30
N GLU A 327 -52.33 20.60 -17.33
CA GLU A 327 -52.44 19.42 -18.18
C GLU A 327 -52.48 18.14 -17.34
N TYR A 328 -51.51 17.95 -16.44
CA TYR A 328 -51.46 16.75 -15.62
C TYR A 328 -52.64 16.67 -14.65
N LYS A 329 -53.09 17.80 -14.09
CA LYS A 329 -54.25 17.82 -13.18
C LYS A 329 -55.51 17.36 -13.90
N ASN A 330 -55.70 17.79 -15.16
CA ASN A 330 -56.86 17.50 -16.00
C ASN A 330 -56.83 16.09 -16.62
N MET A 331 -55.70 15.38 -16.60
CA MET A 331 -55.63 13.98 -17.08
C MET A 331 -56.53 13.05 -16.26
N SER A 332 -57.14 12.09 -16.95
CA SER A 332 -57.89 11.00 -16.34
C SER A 332 -56.97 10.10 -15.49
N GLN A 333 -57.56 9.34 -14.56
CA GLN A 333 -56.79 8.44 -13.71
C GLN A 333 -56.08 7.34 -14.50
N ALA A 334 -56.68 6.87 -15.60
CA ALA A 334 -56.08 5.88 -16.49
C ALA A 334 -54.80 6.41 -17.16
N GLU A 335 -54.83 7.65 -17.65
CA GLU A 335 -53.67 8.29 -18.27
C GLU A 335 -52.55 8.57 -17.24
N LYS A 336 -52.91 8.98 -16.02
CA LYS A 336 -51.95 9.16 -14.91
C LYS A 336 -51.25 7.84 -14.55
N ASN A 337 -51.99 6.73 -14.53
CA ASN A 337 -51.45 5.40 -14.27
C ASN A 337 -50.54 4.92 -15.41
N ALA A 338 -50.96 5.11 -16.68
CA ALA A 338 -50.17 4.77 -17.85
C ALA A 338 -48.82 5.51 -17.89
N LEU A 339 -48.84 6.81 -17.58
CA LEU A 339 -47.63 7.63 -17.51
C LEU A 339 -46.68 7.17 -16.38
N CYS A 340 -47.23 6.75 -15.24
CA CYS A 340 -46.44 6.18 -14.14
C CYS A 340 -45.82 4.83 -14.53
N GLU A 341 -46.56 3.95 -15.19
CA GLU A 341 -46.06 2.67 -15.73
C GLU A 341 -44.93 2.87 -16.75
N GLU A 342 -45.11 3.79 -17.70
CA GLU A 342 -44.10 4.11 -18.71
C GLU A 342 -42.80 4.62 -18.07
N THR A 343 -42.94 5.50 -17.07
CA THR A 343 -41.81 6.02 -16.31
C THR A 343 -41.10 4.90 -15.54
N TYR A 344 -41.86 3.96 -14.97
CA TYR A 344 -41.31 2.80 -14.28
C TYR A 344 -40.56 1.86 -15.24
N ARG A 345 -41.15 1.52 -16.40
CA ARG A 345 -40.50 0.67 -17.41
C ARG A 345 -39.21 1.29 -17.95
N THR A 346 -39.25 2.58 -18.27
CA THR A 346 -38.12 3.28 -18.90
C THR A 346 -36.98 3.57 -17.92
N TYR A 347 -37.30 3.93 -16.68
CA TYR A 347 -36.31 4.43 -15.73
C TYR A 347 -36.13 3.56 -14.48
N GLY A 348 -36.97 2.55 -14.27
CA GLY A 348 -36.89 1.61 -13.14
C GLY A 348 -37.13 2.27 -11.78
N PHE A 349 -38.06 3.23 -11.70
CA PHE A 349 -38.51 3.81 -10.42
C PHE A 349 -39.98 4.22 -10.49
N ASN A 350 -40.70 4.05 -9.38
CA ASN A 350 -42.06 4.58 -9.24
C ASN A 350 -41.96 6.04 -8.75
N PRO A 351 -42.47 7.03 -9.52
CA PRO A 351 -42.41 8.43 -9.12
C PRO A 351 -43.18 8.73 -7.83
N LEU A 352 -44.22 7.93 -7.52
CA LEU A 352 -45.09 8.07 -6.36
C LEU A 352 -44.51 7.44 -5.08
N GLU A 353 -43.46 6.63 -5.17
CA GLU A 353 -42.80 6.08 -3.98
C GLU A 353 -42.06 7.18 -3.19
N THR A 354 -42.52 7.42 -1.96
CA THR A 354 -41.81 8.15 -0.91
C THR A 354 -40.87 7.18 -0.20
N LYS A 355 -39.58 7.18 -0.59
CA LYS A 355 -38.60 6.31 0.07
C LYS A 355 -38.38 6.75 1.52
N GLY A 356 -38.56 5.81 2.45
CA GLY A 356 -38.07 5.92 3.82
C GLY A 356 -36.57 6.23 3.84
N HIS A 357 -36.17 7.21 4.65
CA HIS A 357 -34.78 7.61 4.79
C HIS A 357 -33.95 6.46 5.36
N SER A 358 -32.96 5.97 4.60
CA SER A 358 -32.02 4.99 5.15
C SER A 358 -31.18 5.64 6.24
N LYS A 359 -30.92 4.91 7.33
CA LYS A 359 -30.09 5.32 8.48
C LYS A 359 -28.60 5.55 8.13
N ALA A 360 -28.21 5.44 6.86
CA ALA A 360 -26.82 5.62 6.43
C ALA A 360 -26.46 7.11 6.37
N GLN A 361 -25.34 7.49 6.98
CA GLN A 361 -24.85 8.87 6.93
C GLN A 361 -24.76 9.38 5.48
N THR A 362 -25.41 10.50 5.23
CA THR A 362 -25.37 11.23 3.97
C THR A 362 -23.94 11.68 3.66
N PRO A 363 -23.58 11.91 2.39
CA PRO A 363 -22.27 12.47 2.02
C PRO A 363 -21.95 13.79 2.73
N LYS A 364 -22.98 14.61 3.03
CA LYS A 364 -22.85 15.87 3.78
C LYS A 364 -22.45 15.62 5.24
N GLN A 365 -23.10 14.66 5.91
CA GLN A 365 -22.76 14.24 7.27
C GLN A 365 -21.34 13.67 7.36
N ARG A 366 -20.93 12.83 6.39
CA ARG A 366 -19.57 12.27 6.35
C ARG A 366 -18.51 13.37 6.22
N LYS A 367 -18.69 14.32 5.29
CA LYS A 367 -17.78 15.46 5.13
C LYS A 367 -17.72 16.33 6.39
N ALA A 368 -18.85 16.57 7.04
CA ALA A 368 -18.88 17.29 8.30
C ALA A 368 -18.11 16.56 9.42
N SER A 369 -18.25 15.23 9.50
CA SER A 369 -17.48 14.42 10.46
C SER A 369 -15.97 14.47 10.19
N VAL A 370 -15.54 14.46 8.92
CA VAL A 370 -14.13 14.62 8.55
C VAL A 370 -13.62 16.00 8.99
N LEU A 371 -14.33 17.07 8.63
CA LEU A 371 -13.96 18.44 9.01
C LEU A 371 -13.89 18.62 10.53
N LYS A 372 -14.85 18.06 11.29
CA LYS A 372 -14.83 18.09 12.77
C LYS A 372 -13.55 17.45 13.32
N SER A 373 -13.13 16.33 12.74
CA SER A 373 -11.92 15.62 13.18
C SER A 373 -10.66 16.38 12.81
N VAL A 374 -10.58 16.94 11.59
CA VAL A 374 -9.46 17.82 11.18
C VAL A 374 -9.36 19.04 12.10
N ASN A 375 -10.47 19.70 12.40
CA ASN A 375 -10.47 20.88 13.29
C ASN A 375 -10.06 20.53 14.72
N TRP A 376 -10.34 19.32 15.19
CA TRP A 376 -9.84 18.84 16.47
C TRP A 376 -8.30 18.79 16.48
N PHE A 377 -7.67 18.20 15.45
CA PHE A 377 -6.20 18.16 15.34
C PHE A 377 -5.57 19.56 15.25
N LEU A 378 -6.19 20.46 14.49
CA LEU A 378 -5.72 21.84 14.37
C LEU A 378 -5.78 22.56 15.73
N LYS A 379 -6.89 22.42 16.46
CA LYS A 379 -7.06 23.02 17.80
C LYS A 379 -6.03 22.51 18.80
N GLN A 380 -5.77 21.19 18.83
CA GLN A 380 -4.73 20.59 19.69
C GLN A 380 -3.32 21.10 19.39
N SER A 381 -3.10 21.67 18.21
CA SER A 381 -1.80 22.22 17.78
C SER A 381 -1.76 23.76 17.79
N GLY A 382 -2.73 24.41 18.43
CA GLY A 382 -2.82 25.88 18.47
C GLY A 382 -3.06 26.52 17.09
N LYS A 383 -3.57 25.77 16.10
CA LYS A 383 -3.85 26.27 14.76
C LYS A 383 -5.33 26.66 14.61
N PRO A 384 -5.65 27.67 13.77
CA PRO A 384 -7.03 28.07 13.54
C PRO A 384 -7.84 26.93 12.91
N THR A 385 -9.11 26.83 13.30
CA THR A 385 -10.04 25.86 12.72
C THR A 385 -10.38 26.23 11.27
N MET A 386 -10.65 25.23 10.45
CA MET A 386 -11.02 25.41 9.05
C MET A 386 -12.53 25.46 8.85
N THR A 387 -12.96 26.30 7.92
CA THR A 387 -14.31 26.27 7.36
C THR A 387 -14.41 25.23 6.23
N LYS A 388 -15.64 24.94 5.77
CA LYS A 388 -15.87 24.11 4.58
C LYS A 388 -15.27 24.72 3.32
N ALA A 389 -15.27 26.05 3.20
CA ALA A 389 -14.71 26.76 2.05
C ALA A 389 -13.18 26.61 2.01
N ASP A 390 -12.52 26.73 3.16
CA ASP A 390 -11.07 26.56 3.27
C ASP A 390 -10.64 25.14 2.88
N GLN A 391 -11.37 24.13 3.34
CA GLN A 391 -11.09 22.73 2.99
C GLN A 391 -11.27 22.48 1.49
N LEU A 392 -12.27 23.11 0.86
CA LEU A 392 -12.48 23.02 -0.58
C LEU A 392 -11.35 23.71 -1.36
N LYS A 393 -10.89 24.88 -0.90
CA LYS A 393 -9.74 25.60 -1.48
C LYS A 393 -8.47 24.75 -1.40
N LYS A 394 -8.18 24.16 -0.23
CA LYS A 394 -7.03 23.26 -0.03
C LYS A 394 -7.11 22.00 -0.89
N ARG A 395 -8.31 21.48 -1.08
CA ARG A 395 -8.53 20.37 -2.01
C ARG A 395 -8.25 20.77 -3.46
N SER A 396 -8.75 21.92 -3.90
CA SER A 396 -8.48 22.41 -5.26
C SER A 396 -6.98 22.63 -5.48
N GLU A 397 -6.28 23.19 -4.49
CA GLU A 397 -4.82 23.34 -4.49
C GLU A 397 -4.12 21.99 -4.64
N ARG A 398 -4.55 20.96 -3.90
CA ARG A 398 -4.04 19.58 -4.06
C ARG A 398 -4.20 19.09 -5.49
N ASP A 399 -5.43 19.16 -5.99
CA ASP A 399 -5.79 18.56 -7.27
C ASP A 399 -5.02 19.28 -8.41
N LYS A 400 -4.76 20.59 -8.29
CA LYS A 400 -3.85 21.35 -9.17
C LYS A 400 -2.39 20.88 -9.08
N ARG A 401 -1.84 20.73 -7.87
CA ARG A 401 -0.45 20.24 -7.67
C ARG A 401 -0.25 18.83 -8.24
N LEU A 402 -1.22 17.95 -8.05
CA LEU A 402 -1.20 16.59 -8.62
C LEU A 402 -1.29 16.60 -10.14
N GLN A 403 -2.02 17.55 -10.72
CA GLN A 403 -2.08 17.72 -12.17
C GLN A 403 -0.75 18.22 -12.72
N MET A 404 -0.15 19.25 -12.09
CA MET A 404 1.16 19.78 -12.47
C MET A 404 2.25 18.71 -12.40
N ALA A 405 2.27 17.88 -11.36
CA ALA A 405 3.22 16.77 -11.25
C ALA A 405 3.09 15.80 -12.44
N ARG A 406 1.87 15.45 -12.84
CA ARG A 406 1.62 14.56 -13.99
C ARG A 406 2.02 15.17 -15.33
N ASP A 407 1.85 16.48 -15.48
CA ASP A 407 2.12 17.17 -16.73
C ASP A 407 3.61 17.51 -16.88
N GLY A 408 4.33 17.69 -15.77
CA GLY A 408 5.79 17.82 -15.73
C GLY A 408 6.51 16.54 -16.17
N ASP A 409 5.98 15.38 -15.78
CA ASP A 409 6.54 14.06 -16.12
C ASP A 409 6.33 13.68 -17.60
N ARG A 410 5.49 14.40 -18.36
CA ARG A 410 5.23 14.13 -19.79
C ARG A 410 6.12 14.93 -20.75
N ARG A 411 6.98 15.81 -20.26
CA ARG A 411 7.84 16.69 -21.09
C ARG A 411 9.26 16.16 -21.31
N TRP A 412 9.50 14.88 -21.01
CA TRP A 412 10.81 14.23 -21.20
C TRP A 412 10.65 13.04 -22.13
#